data_AF-A0A7X9A872-F1
#
_entry.id   AF-A0A7X9A872-F1
#
_cell.length_a   1.000
_cell.length_b   1.000
_cell.length_c   1.000
_cell.angle_alpha   90.00
_cell.angle_beta   90.00
_cell.angle_gamma   90.00
#
_symmetry.space_group_name_H-M   'P 1'
#
loop_
_entity.id
_entity.type
_entity.pdbx_description
1 polymer ?
#
loop_
_entity_poly.entity_id
_entity_poly.type
_entity_poly.pdbx_seq_one_letter_code
_entity_poly.pdbx_strand_id
1 'polypeptide(L)'
;MLMKQRTKLISLLLSLCLILSLTACASSNAVSYSDAKNWAYFENEKSEKTADVFFICPTVFGGNESSFNMSMDDEKTRGNFLGATNMEKGIYDDNARFFAPYYRQAGLNVYKLPAAEREQYFAVAYSDIKNAFSYYLKNCNKERPFILAGFSQGADLCIRLVKDYAEDADFANKLVACYAIGWSITQDELDAHPGLEFAKGESDTGVVISFNSEAEHIDDSLIIPKGTKTLAINPLNWKTDGTLADKSLNLGACFTNYDGNITKEIPALTGAYIDAERGALIVTDVSAEEYPPVLDIFQEGIFHLYDYQFFYRNLEKNVKTRIEAFEKEQ
;
A
#
# COMPACT_ATOMS: atom_id res chain seq x y z
N MET A 1 31.51 62.36 -6.48
CA MET A 1 31.26 61.30 -5.46
C MET A 1 29.86 60.67 -5.58
N LEU A 2 28.84 61.36 -6.11
CA LEU A 2 27.47 60.83 -6.26
C LEU A 2 27.26 59.75 -7.36
N MET A 3 28.07 59.71 -8.43
CA MET A 3 27.86 58.74 -9.52
C MET A 3 28.22 57.29 -9.14
N LYS A 4 29.26 57.07 -8.32
CA LYS A 4 29.66 55.72 -7.88
C LYS A 4 28.68 55.06 -6.89
N GLN A 5 27.89 55.85 -6.16
CA GLN A 5 26.86 55.34 -5.25
C GLN A 5 25.61 54.88 -5.99
N ARG A 6 25.23 55.55 -7.10
CA ARG A 6 24.10 55.14 -7.95
C ARG A 6 24.35 53.79 -8.64
N THR A 7 25.57 53.52 -9.09
CA THR A 7 25.91 52.23 -9.72
C THR A 7 25.84 51.08 -8.74
N LYS A 8 26.29 51.26 -7.48
CA LYS A 8 26.19 50.24 -6.43
C LYS A 8 24.75 49.95 -6.01
N LEU A 9 23.88 50.96 -5.95
CA LEU A 9 22.46 50.78 -5.60
C LEU A 9 21.69 50.04 -6.69
N ILE A 10 21.99 50.33 -7.97
CA ILE A 10 21.38 49.65 -9.13
C ILE A 10 21.86 48.19 -9.21
N SER A 11 23.14 47.91 -8.97
CA SER A 11 23.66 46.54 -8.91
C SER A 11 23.08 45.72 -7.74
N LEU A 12 22.78 46.35 -6.60
CA LEU A 12 22.16 45.69 -5.45
C LEU A 12 20.67 45.39 -5.69
N LEU A 13 19.93 46.30 -6.36
CA LEU A 13 18.55 46.08 -6.77
C LEU A 13 18.41 45.02 -7.87
N LEU A 14 19.34 44.97 -8.83
CA LEU A 14 19.38 43.93 -9.86
C LEU A 14 19.71 42.54 -9.28
N SER A 15 20.59 42.47 -8.27
CA SER A 15 20.89 41.19 -7.59
C SER A 15 19.78 40.76 -6.63
N LEU A 16 19.07 41.69 -5.98
CA LEU A 16 17.88 41.37 -5.19
C LEU A 16 16.71 40.91 -6.08
N CYS A 17 16.52 41.52 -7.27
CA CYS A 17 15.57 41.02 -8.25
C CYS A 17 15.98 39.68 -8.87
N LEU A 18 17.28 39.38 -9.01
CA LEU A 18 17.76 38.07 -9.47
C LEU A 18 17.57 36.97 -8.41
N ILE A 19 17.73 37.31 -7.13
CA ILE A 19 17.50 36.40 -6.00
C ILE A 19 15.98 36.17 -5.78
N LEU A 20 15.14 37.18 -6.04
CA LEU A 20 13.67 37.06 -6.01
C LEU A 20 13.04 36.44 -7.27
N SER A 21 13.81 36.27 -8.36
CA SER A 21 13.37 35.57 -9.57
C SER A 21 13.91 34.14 -9.69
N LEU A 22 14.80 33.73 -8.79
CA LEU A 22 15.23 32.33 -8.66
C LEU A 22 14.33 31.49 -7.73
N THR A 23 13.36 32.12 -7.05
CA THR A 23 12.32 31.43 -6.27
C THR A 23 11.00 31.21 -7.03
N ALA A 24 11.01 31.41 -8.36
CA ALA A 24 9.84 31.26 -9.21
C ALA A 24 10.14 30.42 -10.47
N CYS A 25 10.78 29.27 -10.28
CA CYS A 25 10.84 28.20 -11.28
C CYS A 25 11.13 26.84 -10.62
N ALA A 26 10.40 26.53 -9.55
CA ALA A 26 10.01 25.17 -9.26
C ALA A 26 8.49 25.17 -9.28
N SER A 27 7.92 25.18 -10.49
CA SER A 27 6.56 24.66 -10.65
C SER A 27 6.65 23.20 -10.26
N SER A 28 6.46 22.90 -8.98
CA SER A 28 6.29 21.55 -8.51
C SER A 28 5.14 20.99 -9.31
N ASN A 29 5.40 20.01 -10.18
CA ASN A 29 4.40 19.11 -10.73
C ASN A 29 3.85 18.25 -9.57
N ALA A 30 3.34 18.89 -8.51
CA ALA A 30 2.78 18.29 -7.33
C ALA A 30 1.30 18.05 -7.61
N VAL A 31 0.84 16.84 -7.33
CA VAL A 31 -0.55 16.45 -7.54
C VAL A 31 -1.44 17.20 -6.55
N SER A 32 -2.49 17.84 -7.06
CA SER A 32 -3.43 18.60 -6.23
C SER A 32 -4.55 17.71 -5.71
N TYR A 33 -4.42 17.20 -4.49
CA TYR A 33 -5.42 16.31 -3.87
C TYR A 33 -6.69 17.02 -3.37
N SER A 34 -6.77 18.34 -3.49
CA SER A 34 -8.05 19.06 -3.37
C SER A 34 -8.95 18.89 -4.59
N ASP A 35 -8.42 18.41 -5.72
CA ASP A 35 -9.22 18.07 -6.89
C ASP A 35 -9.69 16.62 -6.78
N ALA A 36 -11.01 16.42 -6.73
CA ALA A 36 -11.63 15.09 -6.68
C ALA A 36 -11.21 14.19 -7.86
N LYS A 37 -10.79 14.75 -8.99
CA LYS A 37 -10.27 13.98 -10.13
C LYS A 37 -8.97 13.24 -9.81
N ASN A 38 -8.22 13.66 -8.80
CA ASN A 38 -7.00 12.95 -8.37
C ASN A 38 -7.27 11.79 -7.41
N TRP A 39 -8.52 11.35 -7.32
CA TRP A 39 -8.96 10.21 -6.53
C TRP A 39 -9.71 9.22 -7.40
N ALA A 40 -9.34 7.94 -7.34
CA ALA A 40 -10.13 6.84 -7.89
C ALA A 40 -11.45 6.69 -7.09
N TYR A 41 -11.38 6.90 -5.78
CA TYR A 41 -12.52 6.98 -4.88
C TYR A 41 -12.32 8.11 -3.86
N PHE A 42 -13.38 8.89 -3.65
CA PHE A 42 -13.38 10.04 -2.74
C PHE A 42 -14.71 10.15 -1.98
N GLU A 43 -14.98 9.18 -1.10
CA GLU A 43 -16.21 9.14 -0.29
C GLU A 43 -16.20 10.17 0.86
N ASN A 44 -16.12 11.46 0.54
CA ASN A 44 -16.06 12.55 1.54
C ASN A 44 -17.43 13.02 2.07
N GLU A 45 -18.50 12.48 1.53
CA GLU A 45 -19.87 12.80 1.95
C GLU A 45 -20.21 12.19 3.33
N LYS A 46 -21.36 12.62 3.88
CA LYS A 46 -21.89 12.02 5.12
C LYS A 46 -22.22 10.54 4.87
N SER A 47 -21.81 9.68 5.79
CA SER A 47 -22.01 8.24 5.72
C SER A 47 -22.38 7.67 7.09
N GLU A 48 -23.15 6.58 7.10
CA GLU A 48 -23.47 5.79 8.30
C GLU A 48 -22.35 4.80 8.66
N LYS A 49 -21.36 4.61 7.77
CA LYS A 49 -20.16 3.84 8.05
C LYS A 49 -19.43 4.44 9.26
N THR A 50 -18.72 3.63 10.05
CA THR A 50 -18.07 4.09 11.29
C THR A 50 -16.57 4.35 11.14
N ALA A 51 -15.92 3.73 10.16
CA ALA A 51 -14.50 3.92 9.86
C ALA A 51 -14.28 4.52 8.46
N ASP A 52 -13.02 4.80 8.16
CA ASP A 52 -12.52 5.14 6.82
C ASP A 52 -11.46 4.12 6.39
N VAL A 53 -11.29 3.91 5.08
CA VAL A 53 -10.15 3.20 4.52
C VAL A 53 -9.44 4.13 3.55
N PHE A 54 -8.15 4.32 3.80
CA PHE A 54 -7.24 4.97 2.87
C PHE A 54 -6.49 3.88 2.11
N PHE A 55 -6.95 3.60 0.90
CA PHE A 55 -6.49 2.50 0.07
C PHE A 55 -5.48 2.97 -0.97
N ILE A 56 -4.34 2.28 -1.06
CA ILE A 56 -3.26 2.57 -1.99
C ILE A 56 -3.17 1.43 -3.01
N CYS A 57 -3.58 1.73 -4.25
CA CYS A 57 -3.60 0.77 -5.35
C CYS A 57 -2.21 0.20 -5.66
N PRO A 58 -2.11 -1.09 -6.05
CA PRO A 58 -0.88 -1.67 -6.58
C PRO A 58 -0.43 -1.04 -7.90
N THR A 59 0.82 -1.28 -8.29
CA THR A 59 1.36 -0.88 -9.59
C THR A 59 0.61 -1.56 -10.73
N VAL A 60 0.03 -0.76 -11.62
CA VAL A 60 -0.51 -1.19 -12.92
C VAL A 60 0.27 -0.57 -14.09
N PHE A 61 1.09 0.44 -13.80
CA PHE A 61 1.93 1.08 -14.79
C PHE A 61 3.13 0.18 -15.16
N GLY A 62 3.21 -0.23 -16.42
CA GLY A 62 4.33 -1.06 -16.89
C GLY A 62 5.67 -0.31 -16.96
N GLY A 63 5.64 0.98 -17.30
CA GLY A 63 6.84 1.76 -17.61
C GLY A 63 7.49 1.39 -18.95
N ASN A 64 8.58 2.09 -19.27
CA ASN A 64 9.45 1.81 -20.43
C ASN A 64 10.87 2.34 -20.17
N GLU A 65 11.78 2.23 -21.14
CA GLU A 65 13.19 2.64 -21.01
C GLU A 65 13.40 4.11 -20.62
N SER A 66 12.39 4.97 -20.84
CA SER A 66 12.44 6.40 -20.57
C SER A 66 11.42 6.88 -19.54
N SER A 67 10.55 5.99 -19.04
CA SER A 67 9.46 6.33 -18.13
C SER A 67 9.37 5.31 -16.99
N PHE A 68 9.75 5.75 -15.81
CA PHE A 68 9.83 4.92 -14.60
C PHE A 68 8.77 5.29 -13.55
N ASN A 69 8.15 6.47 -13.66
CA ASN A 69 6.93 6.80 -12.93
C ASN A 69 5.77 7.06 -13.89
N MET A 70 4.57 6.69 -13.48
CA MET A 70 3.33 6.97 -14.20
C MET A 70 3.10 8.48 -14.31
N SER A 71 2.67 8.97 -15.48
CA SER A 71 2.18 10.35 -15.63
C SER A 71 0.76 10.47 -15.09
N MET A 72 0.44 11.57 -14.40
CA MET A 72 -0.92 11.81 -13.88
C MET A 72 -1.96 12.03 -14.98
N ASP A 73 -1.53 12.35 -16.20
CA ASP A 73 -2.40 12.54 -17.38
C ASP A 73 -2.52 11.26 -18.23
N ASP A 74 -1.95 10.13 -17.79
CA ASP A 74 -2.09 8.83 -18.47
C ASP A 74 -3.47 8.21 -18.19
N GLU A 75 -4.48 8.66 -18.95
CA GLU A 75 -5.87 8.21 -18.80
C GLU A 75 -6.04 6.69 -18.98
N LYS A 76 -5.22 6.05 -19.82
CA LYS A 76 -5.29 4.60 -20.01
C LYS A 76 -4.87 3.88 -18.73
N THR A 77 -3.72 4.26 -18.17
CA THR A 77 -3.23 3.64 -16.93
C THR A 77 -4.13 4.01 -15.73
N ARG A 78 -4.74 5.20 -15.70
CA ARG A 78 -5.75 5.57 -14.70
C ARG A 78 -6.99 4.67 -14.73
N GLY A 79 -7.44 4.25 -15.91
CA GLY A 79 -8.50 3.25 -16.08
C GLY A 79 -8.11 1.89 -15.48
N ASN A 80 -6.90 1.42 -15.76
CA ASN A 80 -6.38 0.17 -15.16
C ASN A 80 -6.20 0.28 -13.64
N PHE A 81 -5.77 1.44 -13.15
CA PHE A 81 -5.59 1.73 -11.73
C PHE A 81 -6.94 1.65 -11.00
N LEU A 82 -7.99 2.26 -11.56
CA LEU A 82 -9.35 2.12 -11.04
C LEU A 82 -9.79 0.66 -11.03
N GLY A 83 -9.52 -0.07 -12.12
CA GLY A 83 -9.83 -1.50 -12.24
C GLY A 83 -9.16 -2.34 -11.15
N ALA A 84 -7.86 -2.16 -10.94
CA ALA A 84 -7.12 -2.84 -9.87
C ALA A 84 -7.60 -2.46 -8.47
N THR A 85 -7.94 -1.18 -8.26
CA THR A 85 -8.57 -0.72 -7.00
C THR A 85 -9.89 -1.46 -6.75
N ASN A 86 -10.74 -1.59 -7.78
CA ASN A 86 -12.04 -2.27 -7.65
C ASN A 86 -11.91 -3.75 -7.30
N MET A 87 -10.84 -4.42 -7.77
CA MET A 87 -10.62 -5.83 -7.48
C MET A 87 -10.43 -6.14 -5.99
N GLU A 88 -9.93 -5.16 -5.22
CA GLU A 88 -9.62 -5.29 -3.80
C GLU A 88 -10.58 -4.49 -2.90
N LYS A 89 -11.29 -3.50 -3.45
CA LYS A 89 -12.19 -2.58 -2.72
C LYS A 89 -13.21 -3.31 -1.84
N GLY A 90 -13.81 -4.38 -2.36
CA GLY A 90 -14.88 -5.11 -1.67
C GLY A 90 -14.43 -5.81 -0.38
N ILE A 91 -13.13 -5.90 -0.10
CA ILE A 91 -12.60 -6.42 1.17
C ILE A 91 -12.78 -5.39 2.31
N TYR A 92 -12.85 -4.10 1.98
CA TYR A 92 -12.71 -3.02 2.94
C TYR A 92 -13.93 -2.11 3.05
N ASP A 93 -14.78 -2.04 2.03
CA ASP A 93 -15.73 -0.95 1.85
C ASP A 93 -17.10 -1.16 2.52
N ASP A 94 -17.37 -2.31 3.13
CA ASP A 94 -18.63 -2.58 3.83
C ASP A 94 -18.88 -1.60 4.99
N ASN A 95 -17.88 -1.43 5.88
CA ASN A 95 -18.00 -0.63 7.11
C ASN A 95 -17.13 0.64 7.11
N ALA A 96 -16.41 0.91 6.02
CA ALA A 96 -15.50 2.04 5.91
C ALA A 96 -15.74 2.92 4.66
N ARG A 97 -15.71 4.26 4.83
CA ARG A 97 -15.72 5.17 3.67
C ARG A 97 -14.44 4.96 2.87
N PHE A 98 -14.53 4.89 1.55
CA PHE A 98 -13.40 4.52 0.71
C PHE A 98 -12.70 5.74 0.09
N PHE A 99 -11.41 5.92 0.41
CA PHE A 99 -10.54 6.94 -0.16
C PHE A 99 -9.36 6.28 -0.87
N ALA A 100 -9.22 6.51 -2.18
CA ALA A 100 -8.12 5.95 -2.96
C ALA A 100 -7.54 7.01 -3.90
N PRO A 101 -6.38 7.61 -3.59
CA PRO A 101 -5.76 8.61 -4.45
C PRO A 101 -5.09 7.99 -5.67
N TYR A 102 -5.16 8.66 -6.81
CA TYR A 102 -4.20 8.43 -7.89
C TYR A 102 -2.85 9.01 -7.50
N TYR A 103 -1.76 8.35 -7.88
CA TYR A 103 -0.40 8.79 -7.62
C TYR A 103 0.54 8.35 -8.75
N ARG A 104 1.70 8.98 -8.85
CA ARG A 104 2.71 8.63 -9.87
C ARG A 104 3.43 7.33 -9.50
N GLN A 105 2.76 6.21 -9.73
CA GLN A 105 3.27 4.86 -9.47
C GLN A 105 4.68 4.68 -10.03
N ALA A 106 5.58 4.08 -9.25
CA ALA A 106 6.80 3.54 -9.83
C ALA A 106 6.42 2.31 -10.67
N GLY A 107 6.87 2.26 -11.93
CA GLY A 107 6.43 1.26 -12.89
C GLY A 107 6.98 -0.14 -12.62
N LEU A 108 6.39 -1.16 -13.24
CA LEU A 108 6.85 -2.55 -13.14
C LEU A 108 8.32 -2.70 -13.60
N ASN A 109 8.76 -1.89 -14.56
CA ASN A 109 10.16 -1.81 -14.99
C ASN A 109 11.14 -1.41 -13.86
N VAL A 110 10.70 -0.65 -12.84
CA VAL A 110 11.54 -0.27 -11.70
C VAL A 110 11.97 -1.48 -10.88
N TYR A 111 11.11 -2.49 -10.75
CA TYR A 111 11.42 -3.72 -10.01
C TYR A 111 12.50 -4.58 -10.67
N LYS A 112 12.83 -4.32 -11.94
CA LYS A 112 13.92 -4.97 -12.68
C LYS A 112 15.27 -4.26 -12.51
N LEU A 113 15.29 -3.05 -11.95
CA LEU A 113 16.52 -2.32 -11.67
C LEU A 113 17.27 -2.89 -10.46
N PRO A 114 18.57 -2.64 -10.30
CA PRO A 114 19.28 -2.87 -9.05
C PRO A 114 18.60 -2.12 -7.88
N ALA A 115 18.55 -2.74 -6.70
CA ALA A 115 17.84 -2.17 -5.53
C ALA A 115 18.25 -0.72 -5.20
N ALA A 116 19.54 -0.40 -5.32
CA ALA A 116 20.09 0.93 -5.06
C ALA A 116 19.56 2.04 -6.00
N GLU A 117 19.00 1.67 -7.16
CA GLU A 117 18.50 2.63 -8.16
C GLU A 117 16.99 2.85 -8.07
N ARG A 118 16.25 1.99 -7.36
CA ARG A 118 14.78 1.99 -7.32
C ARG A 118 14.21 3.13 -6.48
N GLU A 119 14.88 3.46 -5.37
CA GLU A 119 14.33 4.32 -4.32
C GLU A 119 13.93 5.70 -4.83
N GLN A 120 14.65 6.27 -5.82
CA GLN A 120 14.27 7.57 -6.39
C GLN A 120 12.86 7.57 -7.01
N TYR A 121 12.41 6.44 -7.56
CA TYR A 121 11.10 6.31 -8.18
C TYR A 121 10.02 6.00 -7.15
N PHE A 122 10.35 5.19 -6.14
CA PHE A 122 9.46 4.97 -4.99
C PHE A 122 9.27 6.25 -4.16
N ALA A 123 10.29 7.08 -4.02
CA ALA A 123 10.20 8.37 -3.32
C ALA A 123 9.22 9.34 -4.00
N VAL A 124 9.13 9.33 -5.34
CA VAL A 124 8.11 10.10 -6.08
C VAL A 124 6.70 9.60 -5.74
N ALA A 125 6.49 8.28 -5.82
CA ALA A 125 5.21 7.67 -5.48
C ALA A 125 4.82 7.95 -4.02
N TYR A 126 5.77 7.82 -3.10
CA TYR A 126 5.56 8.09 -1.68
C TYR A 126 5.26 9.56 -1.41
N SER A 127 5.95 10.49 -2.07
CA SER A 127 5.66 11.92 -1.91
C SER A 127 4.22 12.26 -2.29
N ASP A 128 3.69 11.65 -3.35
CA ASP A 128 2.30 11.84 -3.77
C ASP A 128 1.33 11.26 -2.73
N ILE A 129 1.55 10.03 -2.28
CA ILE A 129 0.73 9.39 -1.24
C ILE A 129 0.77 10.17 0.08
N LYS A 130 1.93 10.62 0.53
CA LYS A 130 2.07 11.42 1.74
C LYS A 130 1.27 12.71 1.63
N ASN A 131 1.28 13.38 0.47
CA ASN A 131 0.48 14.58 0.22
C ASN A 131 -1.03 14.27 0.21
N ALA A 132 -1.45 13.18 -0.42
CA ALA A 132 -2.84 12.75 -0.44
C ALA A 132 -3.36 12.41 0.97
N PHE A 133 -2.57 11.66 1.73
CA PHE A 133 -2.90 11.25 3.09
C PHE A 133 -2.99 12.45 4.03
N SER A 134 -2.02 13.38 3.94
CA SER A 134 -2.06 14.66 4.68
C SER A 134 -3.34 15.45 4.38
N TYR A 135 -3.73 15.49 3.10
CA TYR A 135 -4.97 16.16 2.69
C TYR A 135 -6.20 15.47 3.27
N TYR A 136 -6.25 14.13 3.19
CA TYR A 136 -7.34 13.32 3.74
C TYR A 136 -7.49 13.53 5.25
N LEU A 137 -6.41 13.40 6.03
CA LEU A 137 -6.44 13.59 7.48
C LEU A 137 -6.98 14.99 7.84
N LYS A 138 -6.46 16.03 7.17
CA LYS A 138 -6.80 17.42 7.48
C LYS A 138 -8.22 17.83 7.05
N ASN A 139 -8.72 17.31 5.92
CA ASN A 139 -9.92 17.86 5.28
C ASN A 139 -11.10 16.89 5.21
N CYS A 140 -10.87 15.58 5.36
CA CYS A 140 -11.86 14.55 5.06
C CYS A 140 -12.16 13.59 6.23
N ASN A 141 -11.13 13.19 6.99
CA ASN A 141 -11.23 12.16 8.02
C ASN A 141 -12.21 12.55 9.16
N LYS A 142 -12.19 13.81 9.62
CA LYS A 142 -13.11 14.33 10.67
C LYS A 142 -13.09 13.47 11.94
N GLU A 143 -11.90 13.16 12.45
CA GLU A 143 -11.65 12.37 13.66
C GLU A 143 -12.15 10.91 13.62
N ARG A 144 -12.26 10.33 12.43
CA ARG A 144 -12.75 8.96 12.28
C ARG A 144 -11.61 7.94 12.42
N PRO A 145 -11.86 6.76 13.00
CA PRO A 145 -10.91 5.67 12.93
C PRO A 145 -10.68 5.29 11.46
N PHE A 146 -9.46 4.90 11.11
CA PHE A 146 -9.12 4.57 9.73
C PHE A 146 -8.23 3.34 9.59
N ILE A 147 -8.37 2.69 8.45
CA ILE A 147 -7.51 1.61 7.98
C ILE A 147 -6.59 2.17 6.91
N LEU A 148 -5.30 1.81 6.96
CA LEU A 148 -4.42 1.87 5.80
C LEU A 148 -4.47 0.52 5.10
N ALA A 149 -4.69 0.50 3.80
CA ALA A 149 -4.71 -0.74 3.02
C ALA A 149 -3.98 -0.55 1.70
N GLY A 150 -3.19 -1.53 1.30
CA GLY A 150 -2.54 -1.52 0.01
C GLY A 150 -1.99 -2.89 -0.36
N PHE A 151 -1.62 -3.02 -1.63
CA PHE A 151 -1.05 -4.23 -2.19
C PHE A 151 0.29 -3.95 -2.86
N SER A 152 1.30 -4.80 -2.65
CA SER A 152 2.58 -4.70 -3.36
C SER A 152 3.22 -3.31 -3.13
N GLN A 153 3.36 -2.48 -4.18
CA GLN A 153 3.76 -1.08 -4.02
C GLN A 153 2.88 -0.31 -3.03
N GLY A 154 1.55 -0.50 -3.05
CA GLY A 154 0.66 0.17 -2.12
C GLY A 154 0.93 -0.21 -0.67
N ALA A 155 1.33 -1.46 -0.43
CA ALA A 155 1.70 -1.95 0.90
C ALA A 155 3.01 -1.32 1.41
N ASP A 156 4.03 -1.17 0.56
CA ASP A 156 5.25 -0.39 0.87
C ASP A 156 4.87 1.04 1.31
N LEU A 157 4.04 1.71 0.51
CA LEU A 157 3.65 3.09 0.78
C LEU A 157 2.81 3.22 2.06
N CYS A 158 1.99 2.23 2.41
CA CYS A 158 1.30 2.15 3.70
C CYS A 158 2.30 2.06 4.86
N ILE A 159 3.30 1.17 4.78
CA ILE A 159 4.33 1.01 5.82
C ILE A 159 5.11 2.32 6.00
N ARG A 160 5.47 3.00 4.91
CA ARG A 160 6.15 4.31 4.97
C ARG A 160 5.28 5.36 5.66
N LEU A 161 3.97 5.39 5.40
CA LEU A 161 3.05 6.27 6.13
C LEU A 161 3.04 5.95 7.63
N VAL A 162 2.95 4.68 8.03
CA VAL A 162 3.00 4.31 9.45
C VAL A 162 4.29 4.82 10.09
N LYS A 163 5.44 4.60 9.46
CA LYS A 163 6.74 5.09 9.97
C LYS A 163 6.81 6.61 10.13
N ASP A 164 6.24 7.36 9.17
CA ASP A 164 6.29 8.82 9.19
C ASP A 164 5.31 9.45 10.21
N TYR A 165 4.24 8.74 10.58
CA TYR A 165 3.18 9.26 11.43
C TYR A 165 3.06 8.56 12.78
N ALA A 166 3.83 7.51 13.06
CA ALA A 166 3.73 6.73 14.29
C ALA A 166 3.93 7.57 15.58
N GLU A 167 4.74 8.62 15.53
CA GLU A 167 4.94 9.54 16.67
C GLU A 167 3.79 10.54 16.85
N ASP A 168 2.91 10.70 15.87
CA ASP A 168 1.72 11.53 15.96
C ASP A 168 0.61 10.77 16.69
N ALA A 169 0.31 11.19 17.92
CA ALA A 169 -0.74 10.59 18.73
C ALA A 169 -2.12 10.64 18.06
N ASP A 170 -2.41 11.65 17.24
CA ASP A 170 -3.68 11.72 16.53
C ASP A 170 -3.78 10.67 15.43
N PHE A 171 -2.66 10.30 14.81
CA PHE A 171 -2.59 9.19 13.87
C PHE A 171 -2.65 7.85 14.61
N ALA A 172 -1.76 7.64 15.59
CA ALA A 172 -1.62 6.37 16.31
C ALA A 172 -2.92 5.98 17.03
N ASN A 173 -3.61 6.94 17.66
CA ASN A 173 -4.86 6.69 18.37
C ASN A 173 -6.08 6.51 17.45
N LYS A 174 -5.92 6.60 16.12
CA LYS A 174 -7.00 6.44 15.13
C LYS A 174 -6.74 5.32 14.13
N LEU A 175 -5.52 4.79 14.08
CA LEU A 175 -5.17 3.68 13.21
C LEU A 175 -5.81 2.39 13.71
N VAL A 176 -6.82 1.90 13.00
CA VAL A 176 -7.43 0.60 13.25
C VAL A 176 -6.42 -0.50 12.94
N ALA A 177 -5.86 -0.48 11.73
CA ALA A 177 -4.86 -1.43 11.26
C ALA A 177 -4.25 -0.97 9.92
N CYS A 178 -3.09 -1.52 9.59
CA CYS A 178 -2.41 -1.35 8.32
C CYS A 178 -2.31 -2.68 7.57
N TYR A 179 -3.18 -2.92 6.58
CA TYR A 179 -3.10 -4.08 5.69
C TYR A 179 -2.10 -3.79 4.56
N ALA A 180 -0.86 -4.22 4.76
CA ALA A 180 0.26 -4.07 3.83
C ALA A 180 0.56 -5.43 3.16
N ILE A 181 -0.40 -5.96 2.40
CA ILE A 181 -0.33 -7.29 1.81
C ILE A 181 0.61 -7.32 0.61
N GLY A 182 1.34 -8.43 0.41
CA GLY A 182 2.27 -8.56 -0.71
C GLY A 182 3.51 -7.68 -0.56
N TRP A 183 3.95 -7.39 0.66
CA TRP A 183 5.21 -6.69 0.91
C TRP A 183 5.94 -7.29 2.10
N SER A 184 7.27 -7.37 2.04
CA SER A 184 8.06 -7.87 3.17
C SER A 184 8.18 -6.82 4.26
N ILE A 185 8.20 -7.29 5.50
CA ILE A 185 8.47 -6.50 6.69
C ILE A 185 9.29 -7.35 7.64
N THR A 186 10.43 -6.83 8.11
CA THR A 186 11.40 -7.62 8.89
C THR A 186 11.38 -7.23 10.36
N GLN A 187 11.88 -8.10 11.24
CA GLN A 187 12.06 -7.73 12.65
C GLN A 187 13.01 -6.53 12.81
N ASP A 188 14.10 -6.49 12.05
CA ASP A 188 15.05 -5.37 12.04
C ASP A 188 14.38 -4.04 11.68
N GLU A 189 13.40 -4.09 10.77
CA GLU A 189 12.62 -2.92 10.39
C GLU A 189 11.68 -2.45 11.51
N LEU A 190 11.03 -3.36 12.25
CA LEU A 190 10.25 -2.96 13.43
C LEU A 190 11.16 -2.34 14.50
N ASP A 191 12.30 -2.99 14.79
CA ASP A 191 13.24 -2.55 15.82
C ASP A 191 13.83 -1.16 15.50
N ALA A 192 14.01 -0.84 14.21
CA ALA A 192 14.49 0.45 13.74
C ALA A 192 13.42 1.56 13.76
N HIS A 193 12.14 1.23 13.83
CA HIS A 193 11.02 2.17 13.70
C HIS A 193 10.00 2.02 14.84
N PRO A 194 10.22 2.68 15.99
CA PRO A 194 9.27 2.70 17.10
C PRO A 194 7.87 3.13 16.65
N GLY A 195 6.86 2.34 17.01
CA GLY A 195 5.46 2.54 16.62
C GLY A 195 5.04 1.86 15.31
N LEU A 196 5.97 1.22 14.60
CA LEU A 196 5.64 0.18 13.63
C LEU A 196 5.50 -1.16 14.36
N GLU A 197 4.26 -1.58 14.61
CA GLU A 197 3.98 -2.85 15.30
C GLU A 197 3.38 -3.87 14.33
N PHE A 198 3.81 -5.14 14.43
CA PHE A 198 3.24 -6.23 13.63
C PHE A 198 2.17 -6.99 14.41
N ALA A 199 1.13 -7.43 13.71
CA ALA A 199 0.02 -8.17 14.31
C ALA A 199 0.49 -9.47 14.97
N LYS A 200 -0.13 -9.83 16.09
CA LYS A 200 0.07 -11.07 16.87
C LYS A 200 -1.21 -11.92 16.92
N GLY A 201 -2.36 -11.34 16.63
CA GLY A 201 -3.68 -11.99 16.68
C GLY A 201 -4.72 -11.35 15.76
N GLU A 202 -5.92 -11.93 15.77
CA GLU A 202 -7.03 -11.56 14.87
C GLU A 202 -7.56 -10.14 15.11
N SER A 203 -7.61 -9.71 16.37
CA SER A 203 -8.27 -8.48 16.82
C SER A 203 -7.33 -7.35 17.20
N ASP A 204 -6.03 -7.53 17.01
CA ASP A 204 -5.03 -6.50 17.32
C ASP A 204 -5.28 -5.25 16.48
N THR A 205 -5.23 -4.09 17.12
CA THR A 205 -5.40 -2.76 16.53
C THR A 205 -4.07 -2.02 16.47
N GLY A 206 -3.95 -0.98 15.63
CA GLY A 206 -2.71 -0.20 15.48
C GLY A 206 -1.53 -0.97 14.87
N VAL A 207 -1.77 -2.16 14.33
CA VAL A 207 -0.74 -3.09 13.83
C VAL A 207 -0.72 -3.21 12.31
N VAL A 208 0.42 -3.66 11.79
CA VAL A 208 0.62 -4.09 10.41
C VAL A 208 0.23 -5.55 10.23
N ILE A 209 -0.55 -5.81 9.18
CA ILE A 209 -0.90 -7.12 8.65
C ILE A 209 -0.19 -7.25 7.32
N SER A 210 0.69 -8.24 7.20
CA SER A 210 1.32 -8.61 5.94
C SER A 210 1.50 -10.12 5.86
N PHE A 211 1.52 -10.62 4.63
CA PHE A 211 2.00 -11.94 4.23
C PHE A 211 2.33 -11.89 2.74
N ASN A 212 3.10 -12.88 2.28
CA ASN A 212 3.41 -13.10 0.87
C ASN A 212 3.28 -14.59 0.60
N SER A 213 2.45 -14.98 -0.37
CA SER A 213 2.19 -16.39 -0.66
C SER A 213 3.23 -17.01 -1.61
N GLU A 214 3.84 -18.10 -1.17
CA GLU A 214 4.85 -18.87 -1.93
C GLU A 214 4.51 -20.37 -1.89
N ALA A 215 4.98 -21.13 -2.89
CA ALA A 215 5.01 -22.58 -2.85
C ALA A 215 6.18 -23.06 -1.97
N GLU A 216 6.06 -24.26 -1.40
CA GLU A 216 7.03 -24.82 -0.44
C GLU A 216 8.47 -24.90 -0.97
N HIS A 217 8.66 -25.07 -2.28
CA HIS A 217 9.98 -25.21 -2.89
C HIS A 217 10.71 -23.87 -3.16
N ILE A 218 10.07 -22.72 -2.89
CA ILE A 218 10.65 -21.40 -3.14
C ILE A 218 11.63 -21.03 -2.04
N ASP A 219 12.87 -20.74 -2.43
CA ASP A 219 13.95 -20.32 -1.52
C ASP A 219 14.52 -18.92 -1.81
N ASP A 220 14.00 -18.24 -2.84
CA ASP A 220 14.36 -16.88 -3.25
C ASP A 220 13.19 -16.21 -4.00
N SER A 221 12.91 -14.94 -3.72
CA SER A 221 11.88 -14.19 -4.45
C SER A 221 12.15 -12.69 -4.42
N LEU A 222 11.49 -11.95 -5.32
CA LEU A 222 11.63 -10.49 -5.39
C LEU A 222 11.24 -9.80 -4.08
N ILE A 223 10.20 -10.31 -3.39
CA ILE A 223 9.68 -9.71 -2.16
C ILE A 223 10.38 -10.27 -0.92
N ILE A 224 10.78 -11.54 -0.93
CA ILE A 224 11.54 -12.21 0.14
C ILE A 224 12.84 -12.77 -0.45
N PRO A 225 13.88 -11.94 -0.63
CA PRO A 225 15.16 -12.39 -1.15
C PRO A 225 15.81 -13.43 -0.25
N LYS A 226 16.56 -14.36 -0.84
CA LYS A 226 17.31 -15.38 -0.11
C LYS A 226 18.15 -14.79 1.02
N GLY A 227 18.05 -15.39 2.20
CA GLY A 227 18.72 -14.92 3.42
C GLY A 227 17.93 -13.85 4.19
N THR A 228 16.75 -13.47 3.72
CA THR A 228 15.83 -12.58 4.45
C THR A 228 14.75 -13.39 5.15
N LYS A 229 14.44 -13.03 6.40
CA LYS A 229 13.26 -13.51 7.11
C LYS A 229 12.26 -12.37 7.26
N THR A 230 11.09 -12.51 6.63
CA THR A 230 9.97 -11.58 6.82
C THR A 230 9.09 -12.03 7.98
N LEU A 231 8.26 -11.12 8.49
CA LEU A 231 7.13 -11.43 9.35
C LEU A 231 5.90 -11.70 8.48
N ALA A 232 5.02 -12.56 8.98
CA ALA A 232 3.73 -12.85 8.36
C ALA A 232 2.69 -13.17 9.44
N ILE A 233 1.42 -12.91 9.13
CA ILE A 233 0.27 -13.42 9.89
C ILE A 233 -0.62 -14.20 8.93
N ASN A 234 -0.92 -15.45 9.28
CA ASN A 234 -1.69 -16.34 8.42
C ASN A 234 -3.18 -15.92 8.45
N PRO A 235 -3.78 -15.49 7.32
CA PRO A 235 -5.16 -14.99 7.29
C PRO A 235 -6.21 -16.08 7.57
N LEU A 236 -5.83 -17.35 7.55
CA LEU A 236 -6.75 -18.46 7.84
C LEU A 236 -6.96 -18.68 9.35
N ASN A 237 -5.94 -18.41 10.18
CA ASN A 237 -5.99 -18.68 11.62
C ASN A 237 -5.49 -17.53 12.51
N TRP A 238 -5.04 -16.44 11.91
CA TRP A 238 -4.49 -15.24 12.56
C TRP A 238 -3.31 -15.50 13.51
N LYS A 239 -2.52 -16.55 13.22
CA LYS A 239 -1.28 -16.86 13.94
C LYS A 239 -0.07 -16.37 13.16
N THR A 240 1.00 -16.10 13.88
CA THR A 240 2.30 -15.63 13.36
C THR A 240 3.40 -16.70 13.45
N ASP A 241 3.00 -17.96 13.64
CA ASP A 241 3.90 -19.11 13.74
C ASP A 241 3.58 -20.16 12.67
N GLY A 242 4.37 -21.22 12.62
CA GLY A 242 4.21 -22.32 11.66
C GLY A 242 2.98 -23.22 11.89
N THR A 243 2.01 -22.80 12.70
CA THR A 243 0.77 -23.58 12.89
C THR A 243 0.02 -23.69 11.56
N LEU A 244 -0.11 -24.92 11.07
CA LEU A 244 -0.87 -25.24 9.87
C LEU A 244 -2.34 -24.85 10.02
N ALA A 245 -2.85 -24.07 9.07
CA ALA A 245 -4.26 -23.84 8.86
C ALA A 245 -4.76 -24.75 7.74
N ASP A 246 -5.67 -25.67 8.07
CA ASP A 246 -6.36 -26.48 7.08
C ASP A 246 -7.26 -25.63 6.19
N LYS A 247 -7.43 -26.02 4.93
CA LYS A 247 -8.25 -25.30 3.96
C LYS A 247 -9.70 -25.11 4.39
N SER A 248 -10.23 -25.92 5.31
CA SER A 248 -11.56 -25.68 5.90
C SER A 248 -11.71 -24.34 6.61
N LEU A 249 -10.60 -23.68 6.96
CA LEU A 249 -10.58 -22.32 7.52
C LEU A 249 -10.61 -21.22 6.45
N ASN A 250 -10.47 -21.57 5.17
CA ASN A 250 -10.61 -20.64 4.05
C ASN A 250 -12.09 -20.41 3.77
N LEU A 251 -12.58 -19.24 4.16
CA LEU A 251 -13.99 -18.85 4.08
C LEU A 251 -14.46 -18.64 2.64
N GLY A 252 -13.53 -18.43 1.70
CA GLY A 252 -13.83 -18.18 0.31
C GLY A 252 -12.70 -17.42 -0.38
N ALA A 253 -12.07 -18.07 -1.35
CA ALA A 253 -11.23 -17.40 -2.33
C ALA A 253 -12.13 -16.75 -3.40
N CYS A 254 -11.94 -15.45 -3.65
CA CYS A 254 -12.76 -14.69 -4.59
C CYS A 254 -11.91 -14.13 -5.74
N PHE A 255 -12.35 -14.39 -6.97
CA PHE A 255 -11.72 -13.88 -8.18
C PHE A 255 -12.61 -12.79 -8.78
N THR A 256 -12.12 -11.55 -8.74
CA THR A 256 -12.85 -10.36 -9.16
C THR A 256 -12.47 -9.93 -10.58
N ASN A 257 -13.41 -9.28 -11.28
CA ASN A 257 -13.09 -8.55 -12.51
C ASN A 257 -12.73 -7.08 -12.19
N TYR A 258 -12.38 -6.29 -13.20
CA TYR A 258 -11.98 -4.87 -13.03
C TYR A 258 -13.13 -3.95 -12.59
N ASP A 259 -14.37 -4.43 -12.59
CA ASP A 259 -15.51 -3.71 -12.00
C ASP A 259 -15.68 -4.04 -10.51
N GLY A 260 -14.87 -4.96 -9.96
CA GLY A 260 -14.98 -5.45 -8.58
C GLY A 260 -16.00 -6.56 -8.39
N ASN A 261 -16.63 -7.05 -9.46
CA ASN A 261 -17.61 -8.13 -9.36
C ASN A 261 -16.88 -9.46 -9.13
N ILE A 262 -17.33 -10.22 -8.12
CA ILE A 262 -16.87 -11.60 -7.88
C ILE A 262 -17.38 -12.47 -9.03
N THR A 263 -16.46 -12.95 -9.86
CA THR A 263 -16.76 -13.83 -11.00
C THR A 263 -16.69 -15.32 -10.65
N LYS A 264 -15.92 -15.65 -9.61
CA LYS A 264 -15.78 -17.00 -9.08
C LYS A 264 -15.48 -16.90 -7.58
N GLU A 265 -16.18 -17.71 -6.79
CA GLU A 265 -15.92 -17.87 -5.36
C GLU A 265 -15.73 -19.36 -5.07
N ILE A 266 -14.64 -19.70 -4.38
CA ILE A 266 -14.28 -21.09 -4.07
C ILE A 266 -14.08 -21.20 -2.56
N PRO A 267 -15.02 -21.79 -1.81
CA PRO A 267 -14.80 -22.08 -0.41
C PRO A 267 -13.73 -23.17 -0.27
N ALA A 268 -12.96 -23.11 0.82
CA ALA A 268 -11.95 -24.12 1.12
C ALA A 268 -10.94 -24.40 -0.01
N LEU A 269 -10.53 -23.36 -0.75
CA LEU A 269 -9.58 -23.48 -1.86
C LEU A 269 -8.20 -23.98 -1.39
N THR A 270 -7.62 -23.27 -0.42
CA THR A 270 -6.23 -23.46 0.00
C THR A 270 -6.09 -23.40 1.52
N GLY A 271 -5.23 -24.26 2.07
CA GLY A 271 -4.69 -24.14 3.42
C GLY A 271 -3.37 -23.33 3.40
N ALA A 272 -2.82 -23.03 4.57
CA ALA A 272 -1.54 -22.32 4.63
C ALA A 272 -0.81 -22.50 5.96
N TYR A 273 0.51 -22.33 5.96
CA TYR A 273 1.33 -22.20 7.16
C TYR A 273 2.47 -21.20 6.92
N ILE A 274 3.03 -20.63 7.99
CA ILE A 274 4.17 -19.72 7.87
C ILE A 274 5.46 -20.54 7.91
N ASP A 275 6.32 -20.37 6.90
CA ASP A 275 7.63 -20.99 6.87
C ASP A 275 8.52 -20.45 8.01
N ALA A 276 9.17 -21.35 8.76
CA ALA A 276 9.90 -20.98 9.96
C ALA A 276 11.21 -20.23 9.66
N GLU A 277 11.79 -20.41 8.46
CA GLU A 277 13.08 -19.85 8.08
C GLU A 277 12.91 -18.51 7.34
N ARG A 278 12.06 -18.48 6.32
CA ARG A 278 11.79 -17.32 5.45
C ARG A 278 10.68 -16.43 5.97
N GLY A 279 9.73 -16.98 6.73
CA GLY A 279 8.50 -16.27 7.13
C GLY A 279 7.50 -16.05 6.00
N ALA A 280 7.68 -16.72 4.85
CA ALA A 280 6.72 -16.71 3.77
C ALA A 280 5.44 -17.48 4.17
N LEU A 281 4.29 -17.10 3.61
CA LEU A 281 3.05 -17.85 3.78
C LEU A 281 3.00 -18.97 2.74
N ILE A 282 3.34 -20.18 3.16
CA ILE A 282 3.30 -21.34 2.29
C ILE A 282 1.85 -21.77 2.08
N VAL A 283 1.38 -21.72 0.84
CA VAL A 283 0.01 -22.13 0.49
C VAL A 283 -0.02 -23.61 0.10
N THR A 284 -1.05 -24.31 0.55
CA THR A 284 -1.27 -25.74 0.29
C THR A 284 -2.49 -25.95 -0.59
N ASP A 285 -2.67 -27.16 -1.12
CA ASP A 285 -3.86 -27.55 -1.91
C ASP A 285 -4.05 -26.84 -3.26
N VAL A 286 -3.14 -25.95 -3.64
CA VAL A 286 -3.05 -25.31 -4.96
C VAL A 286 -1.69 -25.57 -5.58
N SER A 287 -1.61 -25.56 -6.92
CA SER A 287 -0.35 -25.71 -7.64
C SER A 287 0.00 -24.46 -8.44
N ALA A 288 1.30 -24.29 -8.72
CA ALA A 288 1.78 -23.22 -9.58
C ALA A 288 1.36 -23.39 -11.06
N GLU A 289 0.97 -24.61 -11.46
CA GLU A 289 0.38 -24.87 -12.77
C GLU A 289 -1.05 -24.31 -12.87
N GLU A 290 -1.85 -24.47 -11.80
CA GLU A 290 -3.22 -23.91 -11.75
C GLU A 290 -3.20 -22.38 -11.55
N TYR A 291 -2.24 -21.89 -10.75
CA TYR A 291 -2.08 -20.47 -10.41
C TYR A 291 -0.66 -19.98 -10.76
N PRO A 292 -0.36 -19.81 -12.05
CA PRO A 292 0.98 -19.40 -12.50
C PRO A 292 1.27 -17.92 -12.21
N PRO A 293 2.55 -17.52 -12.16
CA PRO A 293 2.91 -16.11 -12.08
C PRO A 293 2.38 -15.37 -13.32
N VAL A 294 1.62 -14.30 -13.09
CA VAL A 294 1.03 -13.49 -14.17
C VAL A 294 2.00 -12.41 -14.67
N LEU A 295 2.95 -12.00 -13.83
CA LEU A 295 3.96 -10.99 -14.17
C LEU A 295 5.34 -11.65 -14.35
N ASP A 296 6.08 -11.23 -15.36
CA ASP A 296 7.40 -11.77 -15.73
C ASP A 296 8.52 -11.48 -14.70
N ILE A 297 8.24 -10.66 -13.70
CA ILE A 297 9.11 -10.40 -12.55
C ILE A 297 9.04 -11.49 -11.48
N PHE A 298 8.10 -12.43 -11.59
CA PHE A 298 7.90 -13.52 -10.65
C PHE A 298 8.15 -14.87 -11.31
N GLN A 299 8.79 -15.77 -10.56
CA GLN A 299 9.00 -17.16 -10.97
C GLN A 299 7.80 -18.05 -10.64
N GLU A 300 7.76 -19.23 -11.24
CA GLU A 300 6.76 -20.26 -10.91
C GLU A 300 6.79 -20.58 -9.41
N GLY A 301 5.62 -20.72 -8.79
CA GLY A 301 5.49 -20.93 -7.34
C GLY A 301 5.39 -19.66 -6.51
N ILE A 302 5.52 -18.48 -7.11
CA ILE A 302 5.19 -17.21 -6.45
C ILE A 302 3.73 -16.86 -6.71
N PHE A 303 2.92 -16.79 -5.64
CA PHE A 303 1.48 -16.55 -5.74
C PHE A 303 1.08 -15.10 -5.47
N HIS A 304 2.02 -14.16 -5.59
CA HIS A 304 1.85 -12.72 -5.28
C HIS A 304 0.51 -12.14 -5.75
N LEU A 305 0.15 -12.26 -7.04
CA LEU A 305 -1.11 -11.69 -7.55
C LEU A 305 -2.39 -12.34 -6.98
N TYR A 306 -2.26 -13.47 -6.29
CA TYR A 306 -3.35 -14.19 -5.67
C TYR A 306 -3.46 -13.93 -4.17
N ASP A 307 -2.55 -13.16 -3.55
CA ASP A 307 -2.53 -12.92 -2.09
C ASP A 307 -3.89 -12.45 -1.55
N TYR A 308 -4.53 -11.48 -2.21
CA TYR A 308 -5.88 -11.05 -1.85
C TYR A 308 -6.95 -12.06 -2.26
N GLN A 309 -6.80 -12.69 -3.43
CA GLN A 309 -7.83 -13.56 -4.00
C GLN A 309 -8.01 -14.84 -3.18
N PHE A 310 -6.91 -15.47 -2.76
CA PHE A 310 -6.93 -16.73 -2.00
C PHE A 310 -7.58 -16.60 -0.63
N PHE A 311 -7.53 -15.41 -0.03
CA PHE A 311 -7.97 -15.17 1.36
C PHE A 311 -9.05 -14.08 1.47
N TYR A 312 -9.70 -13.73 0.36
CA TYR A 312 -10.61 -12.60 0.26
C TYR A 312 -11.64 -12.53 1.39
N ARG A 313 -12.43 -13.60 1.62
CA ARG A 313 -13.47 -13.63 2.67
C ARG A 313 -12.90 -13.61 4.09
N ASN A 314 -11.71 -14.19 4.28
CA ASN A 314 -11.01 -14.14 5.56
C ASN A 314 -10.59 -12.70 5.89
N LEU A 315 -10.04 -11.99 4.91
CA LEU A 315 -9.65 -10.58 5.04
C LEU A 315 -10.86 -9.68 5.25
N GLU A 316 -11.92 -9.84 4.45
CA GLU A 316 -13.18 -9.08 4.56
C GLU A 316 -13.79 -9.22 5.95
N LYS A 317 -13.90 -10.45 6.46
CA LYS A 317 -14.36 -10.70 7.83
C LYS A 317 -13.47 -10.01 8.86
N ASN A 318 -12.16 -10.06 8.68
CA ASN A 318 -11.22 -9.55 9.67
C ASN A 318 -11.14 -8.03 9.71
N VAL A 319 -11.32 -7.34 8.57
CA VAL A 319 -11.48 -5.89 8.54
C VAL A 319 -12.59 -5.47 9.50
N LYS A 320 -13.74 -6.15 9.43
CA LYS A 320 -14.84 -5.94 10.38
C LYS A 320 -14.43 -6.27 11.81
N THR A 321 -13.77 -7.40 12.06
CA THR A 321 -13.29 -7.78 13.41
C THR A 321 -12.43 -6.69 14.05
N ARG A 322 -11.50 -6.10 13.28
CA ARG A 322 -10.58 -5.06 13.79
C ARG A 322 -11.25 -3.71 14.00
N ILE A 323 -12.18 -3.32 13.12
CA ILE A 323 -13.02 -2.13 13.34
C ILE A 323 -13.81 -2.29 14.64
N GLU A 324 -14.48 -3.42 14.83
CA GLU A 324 -15.26 -3.70 16.05
C GLU A 324 -14.41 -3.83 17.31
N ALA A 325 -13.17 -4.31 17.19
CA ALA A 325 -12.23 -4.35 18.30
C ALA A 325 -11.81 -2.93 18.71
N PHE A 326 -11.44 -2.11 17.73
CA PHE A 326 -11.05 -0.71 17.95
C PHE A 326 -12.17 0.10 18.60
N GLU A 327 -13.42 -0.06 18.14
CA GLU A 327 -14.57 0.63 18.72
C GLU A 327 -14.85 0.26 20.19
N LYS A 328 -14.41 -0.91 20.65
CA LYS A 328 -14.56 -1.35 22.05
C LYS A 328 -13.45 -0.82 22.97
N GLU A 329 -12.33 -0.39 22.41
CA GLU A 329 -11.18 0.17 23.15
C GLU A 329 -11.36 1.66 23.48
N GLN A 330 -12.28 2.34 22.77
CA GLN A 330 -12.65 3.76 22.96
C GLN A 330 -13.72 3.95 24.03
#